data_AF-A0A1F2P7C2-F1
#
_entry.id   AF-A0A1F2P7C2-F1
#
_cell.length_a   1.000
_cell.length_b   1.000
_cell.length_c   1.000
_cell.angle_alpha   90.00
_cell.angle_beta   90.00
_cell.angle_gamma   90.00
#
_symmetry.space_group_name_H-M   'P 1'
#
loop_
_entity.id
_entity.type
_entity.pdbx_description
1 polymer ?
#
loop_
_entity_poly.entity_id
_entity_poly.type
_entity_poly.pdbx_seq_one_letter_code
_entity_poly.pdbx_strand_id
1 'polypeptide(L)'
;MRRSSRVVSILAVILLAAATLGPWITSAHPGHWGKGARDQIEATRARLNLALNHTIAYLEVIKSRIEMLEARGENPPVGSDDLQADIDELESLKLELEKARSKEEILAVARDLGSTWVRVRGDTRYAKVFIMQRHLSRNLERMEEFSERMNDRIRALERRGVDARDLRLELSRFNHHIEAARDEYNRGVWFYEKGDLVNANRCFRDAYHDLIAAKNILKPLIRAYMSLSESNSHSH
;
A
#
# COMPACT_ATOMS: atom_id res chain seq x y z
N MET A 1 -13.48 16.20 -10.84
CA MET A 1 -14.14 14.87 -10.99
C MET A 1 -13.55 13.88 -9.98
N ARG A 2 -14.22 13.69 -8.85
CA ARG A 2 -13.84 12.69 -7.83
C ARG A 2 -14.54 11.37 -8.15
N ARG A 3 -13.82 10.39 -8.70
CA ARG A 3 -14.26 8.99 -8.61
C ARG A 3 -13.87 8.49 -7.22
N SER A 4 -14.74 8.68 -6.23
CA SER A 4 -14.63 7.97 -4.96
C SER A 4 -14.99 6.51 -5.23
N SER A 5 -13.98 5.67 -5.44
CA SER A 5 -14.15 4.23 -5.41
C SER A 5 -14.79 3.84 -4.08
N ARG A 6 -15.83 3.00 -4.17
CA ARG A 6 -16.62 2.47 -3.07
C ARG A 6 -15.77 1.56 -2.19
N VAL A 7 -14.88 2.14 -1.39
CA VAL A 7 -14.29 1.44 -0.24
C VAL A 7 -15.24 1.69 0.92
N VAL A 8 -16.25 0.84 1.05
CA VAL A 8 -16.98 0.76 2.33
C VAL A 8 -15.93 0.36 3.35
N SER A 9 -15.54 1.32 4.21
CA SER A 9 -14.57 1.07 5.26
C SER A 9 -15.02 -0.16 6.06
N ILE A 10 -14.10 -1.07 6.40
CA ILE A 10 -14.41 -2.25 7.24
C ILE A 10 -15.12 -1.79 8.54
N LEU A 11 -14.73 -0.62 9.07
CA LEU A 11 -15.43 0.06 10.17
C LEU A 11 -16.88 0.43 9.85
N ALA A 12 -17.19 0.86 8.63
CA ALA A 12 -18.56 1.10 8.20
C ALA A 12 -19.34 -0.22 8.07
N VAL A 13 -18.70 -1.33 7.69
CA VAL A 13 -19.37 -2.66 7.68
C VAL A 13 -19.68 -3.13 9.10
N ILE A 14 -18.72 -2.98 10.03
CA ILE A 14 -18.87 -3.33 11.46
C ILE A 14 -19.92 -2.44 12.13
N LEU A 15 -19.86 -1.11 11.93
CA LEU A 15 -20.83 -0.16 12.47
C LEU A 15 -22.23 -0.36 11.87
N LEU A 16 -22.32 -0.69 10.58
CA LEU A 16 -23.61 -0.97 9.94
C LEU A 16 -24.19 -2.29 10.44
N ALA A 17 -23.38 -3.33 10.67
CA ALA A 17 -23.81 -4.58 11.29
C ALA A 17 -24.36 -4.35 12.72
N ALA A 18 -23.69 -3.52 13.52
CA ALA A 18 -24.16 -3.12 14.85
C ALA A 18 -25.47 -2.29 14.77
N ALA A 19 -25.56 -1.34 13.85
CA ALA A 19 -26.72 -0.46 13.68
C ALA A 19 -27.96 -1.19 13.13
N THR A 20 -27.80 -2.19 12.26
CA THR A 20 -28.93 -2.99 11.74
C THR A 20 -29.55 -3.90 12.79
N LEU A 21 -28.83 -4.20 13.87
CA LEU A 21 -29.29 -5.12 14.91
C LEU A 21 -29.75 -4.42 16.21
N GLY A 22 -29.49 -3.12 16.34
CA GLY A 22 -29.83 -2.28 17.50
C GLY A 22 -31.33 -2.02 17.74
N PRO A 23 -32.18 -1.76 16.71
CA PRO A 23 -33.59 -1.43 16.93
C PRO A 23 -34.49 -2.57 17.43
N TRP A 24 -33.99 -3.82 17.51
CA TRP A 24 -34.77 -5.00 17.93
C TRP A 24 -34.44 -5.50 19.35
N ILE A 25 -33.66 -4.74 20.13
CA ILE A 25 -33.28 -5.10 21.50
C ILE A 25 -34.49 -5.18 22.45
N THR A 26 -35.68 -4.70 22.07
CA THR A 26 -36.84 -4.60 22.96
C THR A 26 -38.07 -5.43 22.59
N SER A 27 -38.10 -6.23 21.50
CA SER A 27 -39.38 -6.82 21.04
C SER A 27 -39.41 -8.27 20.55
N ALA A 28 -38.34 -9.07 20.67
CA ALA A 28 -38.37 -10.46 20.19
C ALA A 28 -38.36 -11.48 21.34
N HIS A 29 -39.49 -12.18 21.53
CA HIS A 29 -39.56 -13.39 22.36
C HIS A 29 -38.74 -14.54 21.73
N PRO A 30 -38.11 -15.41 22.56
CA PRO A 30 -37.39 -16.57 22.06
C PRO A 30 -38.39 -17.59 21.48
N GLY A 31 -38.36 -17.79 20.16
CA GLY A 31 -39.05 -18.92 19.53
C GLY A 31 -39.67 -18.69 18.15
N HIS A 32 -39.93 -17.45 17.73
CA HIS A 32 -40.57 -17.20 16.43
C HIS A 32 -39.94 -16.02 15.66
N TRP A 33 -38.95 -16.33 14.83
CA TRP A 33 -38.36 -15.36 13.91
C TRP A 33 -39.23 -15.23 12.66
N GLY A 34 -39.88 -14.08 12.47
CA GLY A 34 -40.51 -13.73 11.20
C GLY A 34 -39.48 -13.68 10.06
N LYS A 35 -39.93 -13.89 8.82
CA LYS A 35 -39.07 -13.93 7.60
C LYS A 35 -38.06 -12.78 7.54
N GLY A 36 -38.49 -11.56 7.86
CA GLY A 36 -37.62 -10.37 7.86
C GLY A 36 -36.45 -10.40 8.85
N ALA A 37 -36.58 -11.08 10.00
CA ALA A 37 -35.49 -11.18 10.97
C ALA A 37 -34.44 -12.22 10.55
N ARG A 38 -34.87 -13.33 9.92
CA ARG A 38 -33.93 -14.31 9.32
C ARG A 38 -33.14 -13.68 8.17
N ASP A 39 -33.81 -12.92 7.31
CA ASP A 39 -33.17 -12.25 6.17
C ASP A 39 -32.10 -11.24 6.66
N GLN A 40 -32.34 -10.55 7.77
CA GLN A 40 -31.36 -9.62 8.36
C GLN A 40 -30.16 -10.32 9.02
N ILE A 41 -30.40 -11.44 9.69
CA ILE A 41 -29.33 -12.27 10.26
C ILE A 41 -28.40 -12.78 9.16
N GLU A 42 -28.98 -13.30 8.07
CA GLU A 42 -28.20 -13.81 6.94
C GLU A 42 -27.45 -12.68 6.21
N ALA A 43 -28.09 -11.52 6.04
CA ALA A 43 -27.41 -10.35 5.48
C ALA A 43 -26.25 -9.85 6.37
N THR A 44 -26.37 -9.96 7.70
CA THR A 44 -25.28 -9.62 8.62
C THR A 44 -24.12 -10.61 8.48
N ARG A 45 -24.43 -11.92 8.48
CA ARG A 45 -23.44 -12.99 8.26
C ARG A 45 -22.67 -12.78 6.96
N ALA A 46 -23.37 -12.53 5.86
CA ALA A 46 -22.75 -12.27 4.56
C ALA A 46 -21.78 -11.08 4.60
N ARG A 47 -22.15 -9.98 5.30
CA ARG A 47 -21.29 -8.80 5.47
C ARG A 47 -20.05 -9.08 6.31
N LEU A 48 -20.20 -9.82 7.42
CA LEU A 48 -19.07 -10.20 8.26
C LEU A 48 -18.10 -11.11 7.51
N ASN A 49 -18.61 -12.11 6.77
CA ASN A 49 -17.79 -12.99 5.94
C ASN A 49 -17.02 -12.19 4.87
N LEU A 50 -17.67 -11.22 4.21
CA LEU A 50 -17.01 -10.33 3.26
C LEU A 50 -15.87 -9.53 3.92
N ALA A 51 -16.11 -8.98 5.12
CA ALA A 51 -15.11 -8.21 5.85
C ALA A 51 -13.91 -9.07 6.28
N LEU A 52 -14.16 -10.29 6.76
CA LEU A 52 -13.12 -11.27 7.10
C LEU A 52 -12.26 -11.62 5.88
N ASN A 53 -12.88 -12.06 4.78
CA ASN A 53 -12.15 -12.43 3.57
C ASN A 53 -11.32 -11.25 3.01
N HIS A 54 -11.88 -10.03 3.01
CA HIS A 54 -11.15 -8.85 2.57
C HIS A 54 -9.95 -8.54 3.48
N THR A 55 -10.11 -8.67 4.80
CA THR A 55 -9.05 -8.39 5.76
C THR A 55 -7.91 -9.41 5.65
N ILE A 56 -8.26 -10.70 5.56
CA ILE A 56 -7.29 -11.79 5.33
C ILE A 56 -6.49 -11.53 4.04
N ALA A 57 -7.18 -11.32 2.91
CA ALA A 57 -6.51 -11.06 1.63
C ALA A 57 -5.61 -9.81 1.65
N TYR A 58 -6.02 -8.77 2.39
CA TYR A 58 -5.20 -7.58 2.57
C TYR A 58 -3.93 -7.88 3.38
N LEU A 59 -4.02 -8.69 4.44
CA LEU A 59 -2.90 -9.09 5.27
C LEU A 59 -1.93 -10.00 4.51
N GLU A 60 -2.43 -10.96 3.73
CA GLU A 60 -1.59 -11.83 2.90
C GLU A 60 -0.68 -11.01 1.95
N VAL A 61 -1.22 -9.95 1.33
CA VAL A 61 -0.45 -9.06 0.46
C VAL A 61 0.63 -8.30 1.24
N ILE A 62 0.33 -7.85 2.46
CA ILE A 62 1.31 -7.16 3.31
C ILE A 62 2.38 -8.16 3.76
N LYS A 63 1.97 -9.32 4.28
CA LYS A 63 2.84 -10.41 4.74
C LYS A 63 3.83 -10.80 3.67
N SER A 64 3.35 -11.10 2.46
CA SER A 64 4.24 -11.46 1.34
C SER A 64 5.31 -10.40 1.06
N ARG A 65 4.97 -9.11 1.17
CA ARG A 65 5.94 -8.02 0.99
C ARG A 65 6.92 -7.90 2.15
N ILE A 66 6.47 -8.18 3.37
CA ILE A 66 7.31 -8.22 4.56
C ILE A 66 8.29 -9.39 4.48
N GLU A 67 7.83 -10.58 4.12
CA GLU A 67 8.67 -11.77 3.89
C GLU A 67 9.78 -11.48 2.87
N MET A 68 9.45 -10.80 1.77
CA MET A 68 10.43 -10.38 0.77
C MET A 68 11.48 -9.38 1.31
N LEU A 69 11.14 -8.59 2.32
CA LEU A 69 12.06 -7.64 2.96
C LEU A 69 12.92 -8.37 3.99
N GLU A 70 12.34 -9.23 4.82
CA GLU A 70 13.04 -10.07 5.79
C GLU A 70 14.04 -11.01 5.12
N ALA A 71 13.67 -11.63 4.00
CA ALA A 71 14.58 -12.46 3.19
C ALA A 71 15.80 -11.68 2.65
N ARG A 72 15.77 -10.35 2.68
CA ARG A 72 16.89 -9.46 2.33
C ARG A 72 17.63 -8.93 3.55
N GLY A 73 17.32 -9.42 4.75
CA GLY A 73 17.91 -8.99 6.01
C GLY A 73 17.33 -7.68 6.57
N GLU A 74 16.20 -7.20 6.05
CA GLU A 74 15.51 -6.04 6.65
C GLU A 74 14.78 -6.48 7.92
N ASN A 75 14.71 -5.60 8.93
CA ASN A 75 14.01 -5.86 10.18
C ASN A 75 12.76 -4.98 10.29
N PRO A 76 11.58 -5.46 9.85
CA PRO A 76 10.35 -4.70 9.94
C PRO A 76 9.88 -4.57 11.40
N PRO A 77 9.16 -3.50 11.77
CA PRO A 77 8.58 -3.37 13.10
C PRO A 77 7.41 -4.35 13.36
N VAL A 78 6.85 -4.92 12.31
CA VAL A 78 5.81 -5.96 12.32
C VAL A 78 6.29 -7.06 11.39
N GLY A 79 6.57 -8.23 11.95
CA GLY A 79 7.15 -9.36 11.22
C GLY A 79 6.12 -10.11 10.37
N SER A 80 6.60 -10.97 9.48
CA SER A 80 5.71 -11.89 8.73
C SER A 80 4.91 -12.80 9.66
N ASP A 81 5.51 -13.20 10.78
CA ASP A 81 4.92 -14.13 11.75
C ASP A 81 3.80 -13.46 12.55
N ASP A 82 3.96 -12.18 12.90
CA ASP A 82 2.90 -11.38 13.54
C ASP A 82 1.67 -11.29 12.62
N LEU A 83 1.92 -11.02 11.33
CA LEU A 83 0.85 -10.96 10.33
C LEU A 83 0.22 -12.33 10.05
N GLN A 84 0.97 -13.43 10.21
CA GLN A 84 0.41 -14.78 10.11
C GLN A 84 -0.53 -15.06 11.28
N ALA A 85 -0.13 -14.72 12.50
CA ALA A 85 -0.98 -14.89 13.68
C ALA A 85 -2.30 -14.11 13.54
N ASP A 86 -2.25 -12.91 12.94
CA ASP A 86 -3.46 -12.11 12.64
C ASP A 86 -4.37 -12.79 11.61
N ILE A 87 -3.79 -13.39 10.57
CA ILE A 87 -4.52 -14.14 9.57
C ILE A 87 -5.20 -15.34 10.22
N ASP A 88 -4.47 -16.11 11.02
CA ASP A 88 -4.97 -17.31 11.71
C ASP A 88 -6.14 -16.96 12.65
N GLU A 89 -6.05 -15.84 13.38
CA GLU A 89 -7.14 -15.34 14.23
C GLU A 89 -8.41 -15.01 13.41
N LEU A 90 -8.25 -14.32 12.27
CA LEU A 90 -9.36 -13.99 11.38
C LEU A 90 -9.97 -15.22 10.71
N GLU A 91 -9.17 -16.24 10.38
CA GLU A 91 -9.65 -17.52 9.89
C GLU A 91 -10.45 -18.28 10.96
N SER A 92 -10.03 -18.22 12.23
CA SER A 92 -10.80 -18.77 13.34
C SER A 92 -12.17 -18.09 13.46
N LEU A 93 -12.22 -16.76 13.42
CA LEU A 93 -13.48 -16.00 13.45
C LEU A 93 -14.41 -16.35 12.28
N LYS A 94 -13.86 -16.68 11.12
CA LYS A 94 -14.63 -17.16 9.97
C LYS A 94 -15.28 -18.52 10.25
N LEU A 95 -14.54 -19.46 10.83
CA LEU A 95 -15.08 -20.76 11.23
C LEU A 95 -16.17 -20.63 12.31
N GLU A 96 -15.99 -19.71 13.26
CA GLU A 96 -17.00 -19.40 14.27
C GLU A 96 -18.27 -18.82 13.65
N LEU A 97 -18.12 -17.88 12.70
CA LEU A 97 -19.24 -17.32 11.95
C LEU A 97 -20.02 -18.39 11.20
N GLU A 98 -19.34 -19.33 10.55
CA GLU A 98 -19.96 -20.46 9.82
C GLU A 98 -20.76 -21.36 10.76
N LYS A 99 -20.20 -21.67 11.94
CA LYS A 99 -20.83 -22.52 12.96
C LYS A 99 -21.96 -21.83 13.71
N ALA A 100 -21.96 -20.50 13.79
CA ALA A 100 -22.96 -19.74 14.54
C ALA A 100 -24.39 -20.12 14.12
N ARG A 101 -25.28 -20.30 15.09
CA ARG A 101 -26.70 -20.65 14.92
C ARG A 101 -27.64 -19.61 15.52
N SER A 102 -27.13 -18.74 16.38
CA SER A 102 -27.89 -17.69 17.05
C SER A 102 -27.46 -16.28 16.64
N LYS A 103 -28.34 -15.30 16.90
CA LYS A 103 -28.02 -13.88 16.70
C LYS A 103 -26.89 -13.45 17.63
N GLU A 104 -26.90 -13.97 18.84
CA GLU A 104 -25.95 -13.67 19.91
C GLU A 104 -24.53 -14.14 19.52
N GLU A 105 -24.41 -15.32 18.93
CA GLU A 105 -23.14 -15.84 18.39
C GLU A 105 -22.62 -14.99 17.23
N ILE A 106 -23.49 -14.60 16.28
CA ILE A 106 -23.08 -13.73 15.16
C ILE A 106 -22.64 -12.35 15.67
N LEU A 107 -23.32 -11.82 16.68
CA LEU A 107 -22.95 -10.56 17.32
C LEU A 107 -21.65 -10.67 18.11
N ALA A 108 -21.34 -11.82 18.72
CA ALA A 108 -20.06 -12.08 19.37
C ALA A 108 -18.93 -12.01 18.33
N VAL A 109 -19.03 -12.75 17.23
CA VAL A 109 -18.04 -12.71 16.14
C VAL A 109 -17.85 -11.29 15.59
N ALA A 110 -18.94 -10.52 15.47
CA ALA A 110 -18.84 -9.13 15.02
C ALA A 110 -18.05 -8.23 15.99
N ARG A 111 -18.17 -8.44 17.30
CA ARG A 111 -17.40 -7.70 18.32
C ARG A 111 -15.94 -8.12 18.32
N ASP A 112 -15.68 -9.42 18.18
CA ASP A 112 -14.34 -9.96 18.18
C ASP A 112 -13.58 -9.50 16.94
N LEU A 113 -14.20 -9.59 15.76
CA LEU A 113 -13.69 -8.98 14.52
C LEU A 113 -13.41 -7.48 14.68
N GLY A 114 -14.28 -6.74 15.37
CA GLY A 114 -14.07 -5.33 15.67
C GLY A 114 -12.80 -5.09 16.49
N SER A 115 -12.54 -5.93 17.48
CA SER A 115 -11.38 -5.86 18.36
C SER A 115 -10.09 -6.25 17.61
N THR A 116 -10.11 -7.38 16.88
CA THR A 116 -9.02 -7.82 16.01
C THR A 116 -8.67 -6.74 14.99
N TRP A 117 -9.67 -6.12 14.36
CA TRP A 117 -9.44 -5.06 13.37
C TRP A 117 -8.73 -3.83 13.94
N VAL A 118 -9.04 -3.41 15.18
CA VAL A 118 -8.34 -2.26 15.79
C VAL A 118 -6.85 -2.52 15.92
N ARG A 119 -6.48 -3.74 16.31
CA ARG A 119 -5.10 -4.20 16.47
C ARG A 119 -4.40 -4.33 15.11
N VAL A 120 -4.95 -5.15 14.23
CA VAL A 120 -4.48 -5.37 12.84
C VAL A 120 -4.28 -4.06 12.07
N ARG A 121 -5.18 -3.09 12.26
CA ARG A 121 -5.09 -1.79 11.58
C ARG A 121 -3.85 -0.99 12.01
N GLY A 122 -3.41 -1.11 13.26
CA GLY A 122 -2.18 -0.51 13.74
C GLY A 122 -0.97 -1.12 13.04
N ASP A 123 -0.89 -2.44 13.07
CA ASP A 123 0.24 -3.21 12.54
C ASP A 123 0.39 -3.04 11.03
N THR A 124 -0.73 -3.15 10.30
CA THR A 124 -0.76 -2.90 8.85
C THR A 124 -0.37 -1.48 8.47
N ARG A 125 -0.62 -0.48 9.33
CA ARG A 125 -0.19 0.91 9.07
C ARG A 125 1.33 1.00 9.17
N TYR A 126 1.94 0.44 10.21
CA TYR A 126 3.40 0.40 10.36
C TYR A 126 4.05 -0.37 9.22
N ALA A 127 3.59 -1.59 8.95
CA ALA A 127 4.11 -2.43 7.88
C ALA A 127 4.05 -1.72 6.51
N LYS A 128 2.93 -1.07 6.19
CA LYS A 128 2.77 -0.34 4.93
C LYS A 128 3.76 0.82 4.79
N VAL A 129 3.93 1.62 5.83
CA VAL A 129 4.86 2.77 5.80
C VAL A 129 6.29 2.28 5.67
N PHE A 130 6.65 1.23 6.40
CA PHE A 130 7.96 0.58 6.29
C PHE A 130 8.23 0.03 4.89
N ILE A 131 7.28 -0.74 4.31
CA ILE A 131 7.39 -1.26 2.94
C ILE A 131 7.64 -0.12 1.95
N MET A 132 6.90 1.00 2.09
CA MET A 132 7.02 2.13 1.17
C MET A 132 8.37 2.82 1.33
N GLN A 133 8.85 3.05 2.55
CA GLN A 133 10.17 3.58 2.82
C GLN A 133 11.27 2.74 2.16
N ARG A 134 11.25 1.41 2.35
CA ARG A 134 12.23 0.49 1.77
C ARG A 134 12.15 0.39 0.26
N HIS A 135 10.95 0.55 -0.31
CA HIS A 135 10.77 0.57 -1.77
C HIS A 135 11.30 1.87 -2.39
N LEU A 136 11.04 3.02 -1.76
CA LEU A 136 11.47 4.33 -2.22
C LEU A 136 12.99 4.47 -2.18
N SER A 137 13.61 4.12 -1.05
CA SER A 137 15.07 4.17 -0.87
C SER A 137 15.81 3.47 -2.00
N ARG A 138 15.45 2.21 -2.30
CA ARG A 138 16.07 1.44 -3.39
C ARG A 138 15.81 2.02 -4.78
N ASN A 139 14.63 2.62 -5.00
CA ASN A 139 14.33 3.24 -6.28
C ASN A 139 15.12 4.54 -6.46
N LEU A 140 15.26 5.35 -5.41
CA LEU A 140 16.07 6.57 -5.41
C LEU A 140 17.52 6.23 -5.75
N GLU A 141 18.13 5.30 -5.02
CA GLU A 141 19.51 4.83 -5.25
C GLU A 141 19.73 4.43 -6.73
N ARG A 142 18.85 3.58 -7.28
CA ARG A 142 18.95 3.16 -8.69
C ARG A 142 18.81 4.32 -9.69
N MET A 143 17.97 5.30 -9.38
CA MET A 143 17.75 6.45 -10.25
C MET A 143 18.92 7.43 -10.19
N GLU A 144 19.51 7.60 -9.02
CA GLU A 144 20.72 8.40 -8.80
C GLU A 144 21.91 7.79 -9.55
N GLU A 145 22.15 6.49 -9.38
CA GLU A 145 23.18 5.80 -10.15
C GLU A 145 22.95 5.90 -11.67
N PHE A 146 21.70 5.81 -12.12
CA PHE A 146 21.39 5.99 -13.54
C PHE A 146 21.70 7.41 -14.01
N SER A 147 21.35 8.43 -13.21
CA SER A 147 21.66 9.83 -13.49
C SER A 147 23.17 10.04 -13.67
N GLU A 148 23.97 9.52 -12.73
CA GLU A 148 25.43 9.62 -12.77
C GLU A 148 26.00 8.97 -14.03
N ARG A 149 25.61 7.71 -14.30
CA ARG A 149 26.06 7.00 -15.51
C ARG A 149 25.65 7.72 -16.79
N MET A 150 24.44 8.28 -16.84
CA MET A 150 23.97 9.03 -18.02
C MET A 150 24.74 10.34 -18.18
N ASN A 151 25.01 11.06 -17.09
CA ASN A 151 25.83 12.27 -17.10
C ASN A 151 27.22 12.00 -17.68
N ASP A 152 27.86 10.91 -17.29
CA ASP A 152 29.18 10.53 -17.79
C ASP A 152 29.15 10.17 -19.29
N ARG A 153 28.09 9.50 -19.74
CA ARG A 153 27.86 9.21 -21.17
C ARG A 153 27.65 10.48 -21.99
N ILE A 154 26.88 11.44 -21.49
CA ILE A 154 26.69 12.75 -22.14
C ILE A 154 28.03 13.48 -22.24
N ARG A 155 28.82 13.53 -21.16
CA ARG A 155 30.16 14.14 -21.17
C ARG A 155 31.08 13.49 -22.21
N ALA A 156 30.98 12.17 -22.40
CA ALA A 156 31.76 11.48 -23.42
C ALA A 156 31.34 11.87 -24.84
N LEU A 157 30.04 12.06 -25.11
CA LEU A 157 29.54 12.57 -26.39
C LEU A 157 30.04 14.01 -26.64
N GLU A 158 29.94 14.88 -25.64
CA GLU A 158 30.40 16.28 -25.72
C GLU A 158 31.90 16.38 -26.00
N ARG A 159 32.72 15.53 -25.35
CA ARG A 159 34.17 15.45 -25.62
C ARG A 159 34.49 15.03 -27.06
N ARG A 160 33.58 14.31 -27.72
CA ARG A 160 33.67 13.95 -29.14
C ARG A 160 33.10 15.02 -30.08
N GLY A 161 32.70 16.18 -29.55
CA GLY A 161 32.13 17.28 -30.33
C GLY A 161 30.65 17.11 -30.70
N VAL A 162 29.95 16.13 -30.12
CA VAL A 162 28.51 15.94 -30.36
C VAL A 162 27.72 16.99 -29.58
N ASP A 163 26.79 17.68 -30.25
CA ASP A 163 25.81 18.54 -29.58
C ASP A 163 24.82 17.70 -28.78
N ALA A 164 24.97 17.72 -27.45
CA ALA A 164 24.15 16.95 -26.51
C ALA A 164 23.18 17.84 -25.69
N ARG A 165 22.86 19.05 -26.15
CA ARG A 165 22.02 20.02 -25.41
C ARG A 165 20.64 19.46 -25.02
N ASP A 166 19.95 18.79 -25.94
CA ASP A 166 18.63 18.20 -25.65
C ASP A 166 18.73 17.08 -24.62
N LEU A 167 19.80 16.29 -24.68
CA LEU A 167 20.06 15.20 -23.75
C LEU A 167 20.40 15.74 -22.34
N ARG A 168 21.11 16.87 -22.27
CA ARG A 168 21.34 17.64 -21.04
C ARG A 168 20.05 18.15 -20.42
N LEU A 169 19.16 18.70 -21.25
CA LEU A 169 17.87 19.21 -20.80
C LEU A 169 17.01 18.09 -20.20
N GLU A 170 16.89 16.96 -20.90
CA GLU A 170 16.12 15.81 -20.40
C GLU A 170 16.75 15.21 -19.13
N LEU A 171 18.08 15.11 -19.04
CA LEU A 171 18.74 14.67 -17.81
C LEU A 171 18.50 15.65 -16.65
N SER A 172 18.49 16.96 -16.92
CA SER A 172 18.17 17.96 -15.90
C SER A 172 16.74 17.82 -15.38
N ARG A 173 15.76 17.56 -16.26
CA ARG A 173 14.37 17.32 -15.87
C ARG A 173 14.21 16.04 -15.06
N PHE A 174 14.93 15.00 -15.46
CA PHE A 174 15.00 13.74 -14.71
C PHE A 174 15.56 13.96 -13.30
N ASN A 175 16.67 14.69 -13.18
CA ASN A 175 17.32 14.99 -11.91
C ASN A 175 16.45 15.84 -10.97
N HIS A 176 15.73 16.81 -11.52
CA HIS A 176 14.78 17.61 -10.74
C HIS A 176 13.76 16.75 -9.99
N HIS A 177 13.19 15.74 -10.66
CA HIS A 177 12.25 14.83 -10.01
C HIS A 177 12.93 13.88 -9.00
N ILE A 178 14.16 13.43 -9.25
CA ILE A 178 14.91 12.64 -8.24
C ILE A 178 15.13 13.47 -6.99
N GLU A 179 15.56 14.73 -7.14
CA GLU A 179 15.83 15.63 -6.02
C GLU A 179 14.55 15.91 -5.21
N ALA A 180 13.45 16.25 -5.88
CA ALA A 180 12.14 16.40 -5.24
C ALA A 180 11.69 15.12 -4.50
N ALA A 181 11.88 13.95 -5.13
CA ALA A 181 11.57 12.67 -4.49
C ALA A 181 12.45 12.40 -3.26
N ARG A 182 13.73 12.78 -3.31
CA ARG A 182 14.67 12.64 -2.20
C ARG A 182 14.29 13.53 -1.02
N ASP A 183 13.92 14.78 -1.28
CA ASP A 183 13.48 15.72 -0.26
C ASP A 183 12.23 15.21 0.46
N GLU A 184 11.21 14.77 -0.28
CA GLU A 184 10.01 14.19 0.31
C GLU A 184 10.30 12.85 1.01
N TYR A 185 11.20 12.02 0.47
CA TYR A 185 11.63 10.81 1.16
C TYR A 185 12.26 11.12 2.52
N ASN A 186 13.21 12.06 2.58
CA ASN A 186 13.89 12.44 3.81
C ASN A 186 12.93 13.03 4.85
N ARG A 187 11.98 13.87 4.41
CA ARG A 187 10.90 14.38 5.27
C ARG A 187 10.03 13.24 5.80
N GLY A 188 9.72 12.25 4.95
CA GLY A 188 8.96 11.07 5.34
C GLY A 188 9.68 10.20 6.37
N VAL A 189 10.98 10.00 6.23
CA VAL A 189 11.83 9.30 7.21
C VAL A 189 11.79 10.03 8.55
N TRP A 190 11.95 11.36 8.54
CA TRP A 190 11.88 12.16 9.77
C TRP A 190 10.54 11.98 10.50
N PHE A 191 9.40 12.04 9.80
CA PHE A 191 8.09 11.78 10.42
C PHE A 191 7.95 10.34 10.92
N TYR A 192 8.48 9.37 10.18
CA TYR A 192 8.43 7.96 10.56
C TYR A 192 9.17 7.69 11.87
N GLU A 193 10.37 8.25 12.04
CA GLU A 193 11.17 8.16 13.26
C GLU A 193 10.48 8.81 14.48
N LYS A 194 9.59 9.79 14.25
CA LYS A 194 8.74 10.40 15.29
C LYS A 194 7.45 9.64 15.56
N GLY A 195 7.20 8.53 14.86
CA GLY A 195 5.95 7.77 14.95
C GLY A 195 4.76 8.42 14.24
N ASP A 196 4.96 9.51 13.50
CA ASP A 196 3.91 10.18 12.72
C ASP A 196 3.71 9.48 11.37
N LEU A 197 3.07 8.32 11.43
CA LEU A 197 2.82 7.48 10.25
C LEU A 197 1.92 8.15 9.21
N VAL A 198 1.08 9.11 9.60
CA VAL A 198 0.17 9.78 8.67
C VAL A 198 0.94 10.73 7.77
N ASN A 199 1.79 11.57 8.35
CA ASN A 199 2.62 12.49 7.59
C ASN A 199 3.76 11.76 6.87
N ALA A 200 4.37 10.74 7.48
CA ALA A 200 5.35 9.88 6.81
C ALA A 200 4.76 9.26 5.53
N ASN A 201 3.57 8.66 5.62
CA ASN A 201 2.89 8.06 4.48
C ASN A 201 2.50 9.09 3.40
N ARG A 202 2.27 10.36 3.77
CA ARG A 202 1.99 11.43 2.81
C ARG A 202 3.26 11.76 2.02
N CYS A 203 4.34 12.12 2.71
CA CYS A 203 5.63 12.42 2.08
C CYS A 203 6.13 11.28 1.20
N PHE A 204 6.02 10.03 1.65
CA PHE A 204 6.38 8.87 0.83
C PHE A 204 5.52 8.70 -0.43
N ARG A 205 4.24 9.11 -0.42
CA ARG A 205 3.43 9.11 -1.64
C ARG A 205 3.86 10.22 -2.59
N ASP A 206 4.17 11.39 -2.07
CA ASP A 206 4.63 12.53 -2.87
C ASP A 206 5.98 12.17 -3.52
N ALA A 207 6.92 11.60 -2.76
CA ALA A 207 8.16 11.04 -3.29
C ALA A 207 7.92 9.98 -4.38
N TYR A 208 6.94 9.09 -4.19
CA TYR A 208 6.59 8.10 -5.21
C TYR A 208 6.05 8.74 -6.50
N HIS A 209 5.29 9.83 -6.40
CA HIS A 209 4.79 10.57 -7.56
C HIS A 209 5.92 11.18 -8.37
N ASP A 210 6.92 11.78 -7.71
CA ASP A 210 8.11 12.30 -8.39
C ASP A 210 8.95 11.19 -9.04
N LEU A 211 9.11 10.03 -8.38
CA LEU A 211 9.76 8.88 -9.01
C LEU A 211 9.00 8.36 -10.24
N ILE A 212 7.67 8.44 -10.27
CA ILE A 212 6.91 8.14 -11.50
C ILE A 212 7.21 9.16 -12.59
N ALA A 213 7.27 10.45 -12.26
CA ALA A 213 7.60 11.50 -13.21
C ALA A 213 9.02 11.30 -13.78
N ALA A 214 10.00 11.00 -12.93
CA ALA A 214 11.35 10.63 -13.36
C ALA A 214 11.35 9.40 -14.28
N LYS A 215 10.61 8.33 -13.95
CA LYS A 215 10.50 7.12 -14.79
C LYS A 215 9.97 7.41 -16.19
N ASN A 216 9.04 8.36 -16.32
CA ASN A 216 8.48 8.74 -17.61
C ASN A 216 9.51 9.41 -18.53
N ILE A 217 10.59 9.97 -17.97
CA ILE A 217 11.69 10.61 -18.71
C ILE A 217 12.76 9.60 -19.14
N LEU A 218 12.88 8.45 -18.45
CA LEU A 218 13.91 7.44 -18.76
C LEU A 218 13.89 6.99 -20.22
N LYS A 219 12.70 6.67 -20.76
CA LYS A 219 12.57 6.14 -22.12
C LYS A 219 12.93 7.19 -23.19
N PRO A 220 12.41 8.45 -23.13
CA PRO A 220 12.91 9.54 -23.98
C PRO A 220 14.43 9.73 -23.90
N LEU A 221 14.98 9.78 -22.68
CA LEU A 221 16.40 10.04 -22.44
C LEU A 221 17.29 8.95 -23.06
N ILE A 222 16.95 7.68 -22.83
CA ILE A 222 17.69 6.54 -23.40
C ILE A 222 17.62 6.57 -24.93
N ARG A 223 16.45 6.84 -25.52
CA ARG A 223 16.29 6.91 -26.98
C ARG A 223 17.15 8.02 -27.58
N ALA A 224 17.10 9.22 -27.01
CA ALA A 224 17.90 10.35 -27.46
C ALA A 224 19.40 10.04 -27.39
N TYR A 225 19.85 9.41 -26.31
CA TYR A 225 21.24 8.96 -26.18
C TYR A 225 21.63 7.97 -27.29
N MET A 226 20.81 6.93 -27.53
CA MET A 226 21.11 5.93 -28.55
C MET A 226 21.25 6.55 -29.95
N SER A 227 20.32 7.42 -30.34
CA SER A 227 20.35 8.10 -31.64
C SER A 227 21.60 8.96 -31.85
N LEU A 228 22.07 9.65 -30.81
CA LEU A 228 23.32 10.44 -30.87
C LEU A 228 24.58 9.56 -30.88
N SER A 229 24.53 8.39 -30.24
CA SER A 229 25.67 7.46 -30.21
C SER A 229 25.86 6.74 -31.55
N GLU A 230 24.77 6.40 -32.24
CA GLU A 230 24.78 5.69 -33.53
C GLU A 230 25.11 6.60 -34.72
N SER A 231 24.64 7.85 -34.72
CA SER A 231 24.97 8.82 -35.77
C SER A 231 26.47 9.16 -35.79
N ASN A 232 27.12 9.12 -34.63
CA ASN A 232 28.54 9.38 -34.46
C ASN A 232 29.44 8.13 -34.66
N SER A 233 28.87 6.93 -34.83
CA SER A 233 29.66 5.72 -35.16
C SER A 233 29.79 5.49 -36.67
N HIS A 234 28.99 6.16 -37.49
CA HIS A 234 28.99 6.04 -38.95
C HIS A 234 29.71 7.20 -39.67
N SER A 235 30.22 8.17 -38.92
CA SER A 235 30.89 9.38 -39.43
C SER A 235 32.43 9.33 -39.28
N HIS A 236 32.97 8.18 -38.86
CA HIS A 236 34.38 7.82 -38.84
C HIS A 236 34.62 6.59 -39.71
#